data_AF-A0A845YE47-F1
#
_entry.id   AF-A0A845YE47-F1
#
_cell.length_a   1.000
_cell.length_b   1.000
_cell.length_c   1.000
_cell.angle_alpha   90.00
_cell.angle_beta   90.00
_cell.angle_gamma   90.00
#
_symmetry.space_group_name_H-M   'P 1'
#
loop_
_entity.id
_entity.type
_entity.pdbx_description
1 polymer ?
#
loop_
_entity_poly.entity_id
_entity_poly.type
_entity_poly.pdbx_seq_one_letter_code
_entity_poly.pdbx_strand_id
1 'polypeptide(L)' 'MKRETVEQIKENPYLQYFIGRREYSKEAPFDASLLVRFRERIAASLVNQINEKMVEEALKKKRMR' A
#
# COMPACT_ATOMS: atom_id res chain seq x y z
N MET A 1 1.77 1.92 -17.24
CA MET A 1 2.06 2.42 -15.88
C MET A 1 0.83 2.71 -15.01
N LYS A 2 0.16 3.89 -15.04
CA LYS A 2 -0.90 4.18 -14.02
C LYS A 2 -2.09 3.21 -14.07
N ARG A 3 -2.67 3.00 -15.25
CA ARG A 3 -3.77 2.04 -15.46
C ARG A 3 -3.36 0.60 -15.15
N GLU A 4 -2.14 0.24 -15.52
CA GLU A 4 -1.54 -1.07 -15.27
C GLU A 4 -1.43 -1.40 -13.78
N THR A 5 -1.02 -0.44 -12.94
CA THR A 5 -1.01 -0.64 -11.48
C THR A 5 -2.42 -0.84 -10.91
N VAL A 6 -3.43 -0.15 -11.43
CA VAL A 6 -4.83 -0.37 -11.02
C VAL A 6 -5.30 -1.78 -11.38
N GLU A 7 -4.99 -2.23 -12.61
CA GLU A 7 -5.32 -3.59 -13.04
C GLU A 7 -4.57 -4.64 -12.21
N GLN A 8 -3.31 -4.41 -11.85
CA GLN A 8 -2.57 -5.30 -10.96
C GLN A 8 -3.21 -5.42 -9.57
N ILE A 9 -3.71 -4.32 -9.01
CA ILE A 9 -4.44 -4.33 -7.73
C ILE A 9 -5.77 -5.08 -7.88
N LYS A 10 -6.48 -4.87 -8.98
CA LYS A 10 -7.74 -5.56 -9.28
C LYS A 10 -7.56 -7.08 -9.43
N GLU A 11 -6.48 -7.54 -10.04
CA GLU A 11 -6.26 -8.98 -10.24
C GLU A 11 -5.73 -9.68 -8.98
N ASN A 12 -5.20 -8.95 -7.99
CA ASN A 12 -4.56 -9.54 -6.83
C ASN A 12 -5.38 -9.31 -5.53
N PRO A 13 -6.03 -10.36 -4.97
CA PRO A 13 -6.77 -10.27 -3.70
C PRO A 13 -5.94 -9.73 -2.53
N TYR A 14 -4.64 -10.04 -2.51
CA TYR A 14 -3.73 -9.60 -1.45
C TYR A 14 -3.50 -8.08 -1.50
N LEU A 15 -3.36 -7.52 -2.71
CA LEU A 15 -3.25 -6.07 -2.87
C LEU A 15 -4.56 -5.36 -2.53
N GLN A 16 -5.71 -5.98 -2.84
CA GLN A 16 -7.02 -5.45 -2.44
C GLN A 16 -7.18 -5.41 -0.92
N TYR A 17 -6.73 -6.45 -0.21
CA TYR A 17 -6.74 -6.47 1.25
C TYR A 17 -5.89 -5.34 1.83
N PHE A 18 -4.70 -5.09 1.28
CA PHE A 18 -3.83 -4.01 1.76
C PHE A 18 -4.39 -2.60 1.60
N ILE A 19 -5.19 -2.37 0.56
CA ILE A 19 -5.91 -1.09 0.40
C ILE A 19 -7.19 -1.03 1.24
N GLY A 20 -7.43 -2.03 2.10
CA GLY A 20 -8.54 -2.06 3.05
C GLY A 20 -9.83 -2.67 2.52
N ARG A 21 -9.82 -3.40 1.39
CA ARG A 21 -11.00 -4.15 0.96
C ARG A 21 -11.20 -5.38 1.84
N ARG A 22 -12.44 -5.57 2.28
CA ARG A 22 -12.85 -6.73 3.09
C ARG A 22 -13.07 -7.98 2.23
N GLU A 23 -13.37 -7.78 0.95
CA GLU A 23 -13.72 -8.83 0.00
C GLU A 23 -13.06 -8.55 -1.35
N TYR A 24 -12.73 -9.63 -2.07
CA TYR A 24 -12.19 -9.53 -3.42
C TYR A 24 -13.28 -9.10 -4.40
N SER A 25 -12.96 -8.12 -5.26
CA SER A 25 -13.83 -7.72 -6.35
C SER A 25 -13.02 -7.43 -7.62
N LYS A 26 -13.58 -7.77 -8.77
CA LYS A 26 -12.99 -7.54 -10.10
C LYS A 26 -13.22 -6.12 -10.61
N GLU A 27 -13.80 -5.24 -9.79
CA GLU A 27 -13.95 -3.84 -10.15
C GLU A 27 -12.67 -3.07 -9.85
N ALA A 28 -12.37 -2.09 -10.69
CA ALA A 28 -11.26 -1.19 -10.43
C ALA A 28 -11.47 -0.51 -9.07
N PRO A 29 -10.50 -0.55 -8.14
CA PRO A 29 -10.66 0.02 -6.81
C PRO A 29 -10.82 1.55 -6.83
N PHE A 30 -10.31 2.21 -7.87
CA PHE A 30 -10.40 3.65 -8.10
C PHE A 30 -10.00 3.97 -9.56
N ASP A 31 -10.29 5.18 -10.03
CA ASP A 31 -9.82 5.64 -11.34
C ASP A 31 -8.29 5.83 -11.34
N ALA A 32 -7.63 5.42 -12.43
CA ALA A 32 -6.17 5.48 -12.55
C ALA A 32 -5.59 6.91 -12.44
N SER A 33 -6.40 7.94 -12.68
CA SER A 33 -5.99 9.34 -12.51
C SER A 33 -5.79 9.69 -11.03
N LEU A 34 -6.51 9.02 -10.11
CA LEU A 34 -6.38 9.24 -8.67
C LEU A 34 -5.05 8.75 -8.10
N LEU A 35 -4.38 7.78 -8.74
CA LEU A 35 -3.04 7.32 -8.33
C LEU A 35 -2.00 8.44 -8.27
N VAL A 36 -2.13 9.44 -9.14
CA VAL A 36 -1.23 10.60 -9.15
C VAL A 36 -1.38 11.38 -7.85
N ARG A 37 -2.64 11.68 -7.50
CA ARG A 37 -2.99 12.44 -6.30
C ARG A 37 -2.61 11.69 -5.03
N PHE A 38 -2.74 10.36 -5.02
CA PHE A 38 -2.26 9.54 -3.91
C PHE A 38 -0.73 9.61 -3.74
N ARG A 39 0.03 9.52 -4.84
CA ARG A 39 1.50 9.62 -4.80
C ARG A 39 2.01 11.00 -4.40
N GLU A 40 1.30 12.07 -4.76
CA GLU A 40 1.62 13.42 -4.29
C GLU A 40 1.45 13.57 -2.77
N ARG A 41 0.47 12.90 -2.19
CA ARG A 41 0.18 12.95 -0.74
C ARG A 41 1.02 11.97 0.07
N ILE A 42 1.34 10.81 -0.51
CA ILE A 42 2.15 9.76 0.12
C ILE A 42 3.53 9.78 -0.52
N ALA A 43 4.35 10.72 -0.07
CA ALA A 43 5.73 10.83 -0.51
C ALA A 43 6.52 9.57 -0.12
N ALA A 44 7.49 9.19 -0.96
CA ALA A 44 8.36 8.05 -0.68
C ALA A 44 9.12 8.21 0.65
N SER A 45 9.46 9.45 1.02
CA SER A 45 10.07 9.77 2.32
C SER A 45 9.17 9.38 3.50
N LEU A 46 7.86 9.63 3.41
CA LEU A 46 6.91 9.25 4.44
C LEU A 46 6.82 7.72 4.58
N VAL A 47 6.77 7.00 3.45
CA VAL A 47 6.75 5.52 3.45
C VAL A 47 8.02 4.95 4.08
N ASN A 48 9.18 5.51 3.74
CA ASN A 48 10.46 5.08 4.30
C ASN A 48 10.53 5.33 5.81
N GLN A 49 10.11 6.51 6.28
CA GLN A 49 10.07 6.82 7.71
C GLN A 49 9.18 5.86 8.50
N ILE A 50 8.03 5.47 7.94
CA ILE A 50 7.14 4.49 8.57
C ILE A 50 7.81 3.12 8.62
N ASN A 51 8.41 2.67 7.52
CA ASN A 51 9.11 1.38 7.46
C ASN A 51 10.27 1.32 8.48
N GLU A 52 11.08 2.37 8.57
CA GLU A 52 12.18 2.47 9.54
C GLU A 52 11.67 2.34 10.97
N LYS A 53 10.62 3.09 11.34
CA LYS A 53 10.01 2.98 12.68
C LYS A 53 9.46 1.58 12.97
N MET A 54 8.76 0.97 12.02
CA MET A 54 8.21 -0.39 12.19
C MET A 54 9.32 -1.42 12.41
N VAL A 55 10.43 -1.32 11.66
CA VAL A 55 11.60 -2.21 11.81
C VAL A 55 12.28 -1.98 13.17
N GLU A 56 12.48 -0.73 13.58
CA GLU A 56 13.05 -0.42 14.89
C GLU A 56 12.22 -1.00 16.04
N GLU A 57 10.90 -0.85 16.00
CA GLU A 57 9.99 -1.41 17.00
C GLU A 57 10.04 -2.94 17.03
N ALA A 58 10.04 -3.57 15.85
CA ALA A 58 10.18 -5.02 15.73
C ALA A 58 11.50 -5.53 16.31
N LEU A 59 12.61 -4.82 16.05
CA LEU A 59 13.94 -5.16 16.60
C LEU A 59 14.01 -4.94 18.12
N LYS A 60 13.42 -3.85 18.64
CA LYS A 60 13.31 -3.62 20.09
C LYS A 60 12.52 -4.75 20.76
N LYS A 61 11.37 -5.12 20.18
CA LYS A 61 10.54 -6.23 20.69
C LYS A 61 11.27 -7.57 20.65
N LYS A 62 12.11 -7.81 19.64
CA LYS A 62 12.95 -9.01 19.55
C LYS A 62 14.08 -9.02 20.59
N ARG A 63 14.67 -7.86 20.93
CA ARG A 63 15.72 -7.73 21.96
C ARG A 63 15.19 -7.87 23.39
N MET A 64 13.91 -7.58 23.63
CA MET A 64 13.24 -7.75 24.92
C MET A 64 12.66 -9.16 25.14
N ARG A 65 12.76 -10.04 24.15
CA ARG A 65 12.43 -11.47 24.23
C ARG A 65 13.70 -12.28 24.38
#